data_AF-A0A399YGM7-F1
#
_entry.id   AF-A0A399YGM7-F1
#
_cell.length_a   1.000
_cell.length_b   1.000
_cell.length_c   1.000
_cell.angle_alpha   90.00
_cell.angle_beta   90.00
_cell.angle_gamma   90.00
#
_symmetry.space_group_name_H-M   'P 1'
#
loop_
_entity.id
_entity.type
_entity.pdbx_description
1 polymer ?
#
loop_
_entity_poly.entity_id
_entity_poly.type
_entity_poly.pdbx_seq_one_letter_code
_entity_poly.pdbx_strand_id
1 'polypeptide(L)'
;MARRRACAWWRRATFDIAAPRIELNPWRTARDWRASRPKFLAGFLLAALATLLWASFNLDAFFVSQPTIIGAKIVPHDEIAQAAGVNGWNIFFVNPRQVESAVRALPEFQDAQVYVTLPSTVEIYTVERTPRFVWEVAGKNFWVDQEGIAMRPRGMVPN
;
A
#
# COMPACT_ATOMS: atom_id res chain seq x y z
N MET A 1 -63.38 76.66 23.80
CA MET A 1 -62.56 76.62 22.55
C MET A 1 -61.12 76.89 22.96
N ALA A 2 -60.01 76.28 22.54
CA ALA A 2 -59.66 75.29 21.51
C ALA A 2 -58.34 74.59 21.95
N ARG A 3 -58.30 73.25 22.01
CA ARG A 3 -57.49 72.31 21.19
C ARG A 3 -55.95 72.37 21.29
N ARG A 4 -55.42 71.35 22.00
CA ARG A 4 -54.39 70.34 21.66
C ARG A 4 -53.16 70.77 20.82
N ARG A 5 -51.98 70.27 21.22
CA ARG A 5 -51.22 69.26 20.44
C ARG A 5 -50.06 68.65 21.22
N ALA A 6 -50.09 67.33 21.34
CA ALA A 6 -48.95 66.49 21.70
C ALA A 6 -48.02 66.35 20.49
N CYS A 7 -46.71 66.53 20.68
CA CYS A 7 -45.70 66.23 19.68
C CYS A 7 -45.13 64.84 19.94
N ALA A 8 -45.48 63.89 19.07
CA ALA A 8 -44.94 62.54 19.05
C ALA A 8 -43.52 62.56 18.46
N TRP A 9 -42.57 62.07 19.25
CA TRP A 9 -41.16 61.95 18.89
C TRP A 9 -40.92 60.58 18.23
N TRP A 10 -40.84 60.53 16.91
CA TRP A 10 -40.31 59.37 16.16
C TRP A 10 -39.49 59.91 14.99
N ARG A 11 -38.15 59.88 15.11
CA ARG A 11 -37.26 60.15 13.98
C ARG A 11 -37.09 58.86 13.19
N ARG A 12 -37.65 58.80 11.98
CA ARG A 12 -37.26 57.78 10.99
C ARG A 12 -35.89 58.16 10.45
N ALA A 13 -34.85 57.41 10.82
CA ALA A 13 -33.57 57.46 10.12
C ALA A 13 -33.73 56.67 8.81
N THR A 14 -33.76 57.38 7.69
CA THR A 14 -33.65 56.79 6.36
C THR A 14 -32.18 56.46 6.13
N PHE A 15 -31.83 55.19 6.21
CA PHE A 15 -30.52 54.74 5.75
C PHE A 15 -30.56 54.70 4.22
N ASP A 16 -29.95 55.70 3.59
CA ASP A 16 -29.62 55.64 2.16
C ASP A 16 -28.55 54.56 2.00
N ILE A 17 -28.98 53.36 1.59
CA ILE A 17 -28.06 52.32 1.15
C ILE A 17 -27.54 52.77 -0.21
N ALA A 18 -26.44 53.52 -0.21
CA ALA A 18 -25.64 53.76 -1.39
C ALA A 18 -25.03 52.41 -1.81
N ALA A 19 -25.76 51.62 -2.61
CA ALA A 19 -25.22 50.40 -3.19
C ALA A 19 -24.07 50.81 -4.12
N PRO A 20 -22.80 50.45 -3.81
CA PRO A 20 -21.71 50.77 -4.71
C PRO A 20 -21.97 50.05 -6.03
N ARG A 21 -21.95 50.80 -7.14
CA ARG A 21 -22.03 50.23 -8.48
C ARG A 21 -20.73 49.47 -8.72
N ILE A 22 -20.75 48.16 -8.49
CA ILE A 22 -19.62 47.28 -8.77
C ILE A 22 -19.51 47.16 -10.29
N GLU A 23 -18.63 47.96 -10.89
CA GLU A 23 -18.26 47.81 -12.29
C GLU A 23 -17.29 46.63 -12.43
N LEU A 24 -17.83 45.46 -12.79
CA LEU A 24 -17.03 44.33 -13.20
C LEU A 24 -16.38 44.69 -14.54
N ASN A 25 -15.12 45.09 -14.53
CA ASN A 25 -14.33 45.27 -15.75
C ASN A 25 -13.69 43.92 -16.13
N PRO A 26 -14.23 43.19 -17.13
CA PRO A 26 -13.80 41.84 -17.45
C PRO A 26 -12.38 41.79 -18.06
N TRP A 27 -11.84 42.94 -18.47
CA TRP A 27 -10.52 43.06 -19.11
C TRP A 27 -9.42 43.44 -18.11
N ARG A 28 -9.78 43.70 -16.85
CA ARG A 28 -8.86 43.99 -15.73
C ARG A 28 -8.52 42.77 -14.88
N THR A 29 -8.78 41.55 -15.36
CA THR A 29 -7.94 40.43 -14.92
C THR A 29 -6.58 40.60 -15.59
N ALA A 30 -5.78 41.53 -15.04
CA ALA A 30 -4.36 41.53 -15.28
C ALA A 30 -3.90 40.13 -14.91
N ARG A 31 -3.64 39.30 -15.93
CA ARG A 31 -2.91 38.06 -15.78
C ARG A 31 -1.53 38.51 -15.33
N ASP A 32 -1.38 38.72 -14.02
CA ASP A 32 -0.17 39.21 -13.42
C ASP A 32 0.90 38.16 -13.64
N TRP A 33 1.65 38.29 -14.74
CA TRP A 33 2.74 37.35 -15.07
C TRP A 33 3.76 37.26 -13.93
N ARG A 34 3.84 38.28 -13.07
CA ARG A 34 4.62 38.28 -11.81
C ARG A 34 4.13 37.29 -10.75
N ALA A 35 2.84 36.95 -10.72
CA ALA A 35 2.28 35.91 -9.85
C ALA A 35 2.58 34.48 -10.37
N SER A 36 3.33 34.34 -11.46
CA SER A 36 3.72 33.04 -12.03
C SER A 36 5.03 32.48 -11.45
N ARG A 37 5.81 33.27 -10.71
CA ARG A 37 7.04 32.82 -10.04
C ARG A 37 6.84 31.58 -9.14
N PRO A 38 5.80 31.48 -8.28
CA PRO A 38 5.58 30.27 -7.49
C PRO A 38 5.12 29.07 -8.34
N LYS A 39 4.59 29.28 -9.54
CA LYS A 39 4.12 28.19 -10.42
C LYS A 39 5.28 27.43 -11.06
N PHE A 40 6.39 28.10 -11.37
CA PHE A 40 7.60 27.42 -11.84
C PHE A 40 8.23 26.57 -10.74
N LEU A 41 8.26 27.07 -9.50
CA LEU A 41 8.75 26.30 -8.36
C LEU A 41 7.86 25.08 -8.09
N ALA A 42 6.54 25.25 -8.13
CA ALA A 42 5.59 24.14 -7.99
C ALA A 42 5.74 23.12 -9.13
N GLY A 43 5.89 23.57 -10.38
CA GLY A 43 6.12 22.71 -11.53
C GLY A 43 7.45 21.95 -11.44
N PHE A 44 8.52 22.61 -11.01
CA PHE A 44 9.81 21.98 -10.77
C PHE A 44 9.74 20.93 -9.65
N LEU A 45 9.09 21.26 -8.53
CA LEU A 45 8.90 20.32 -7.43
C LEU A 45 8.10 19.09 -7.87
N LEU A 46 7.03 19.30 -8.65
CA LEU A 46 6.22 18.21 -9.20
C LEU A 46 7.02 17.33 -10.17
N ALA A 47 7.83 17.95 -11.03
CA ALA A 47 8.74 17.22 -11.91
C ALA A 47 9.80 16.45 -11.12
N ALA A 48 10.39 17.04 -10.09
CA ALA A 48 11.37 16.38 -9.22
C ALA A 48 10.77 15.18 -8.49
N LEU A 49 9.55 15.31 -7.95
CA LEU A 49 8.81 14.21 -7.33
C LEU A 49 8.46 13.10 -8.34
N ALA A 50 8.02 13.47 -9.54
CA ALA A 50 7.73 12.51 -10.61
C ALA A 50 8.99 11.75 -11.04
N THR A 51 10.13 12.42 -11.16
CA THR A 51 11.42 11.79 -11.46
C THR A 51 11.87 10.87 -10.33
N LEU A 52 11.73 11.28 -9.06
CA LEU A 52 12.09 10.45 -7.92
C LEU A 52 11.22 9.18 -7.84
N LEU A 53 9.91 9.33 -8.08
CA LEU A 53 8.97 8.21 -8.14
C LEU A 53 9.30 7.28 -9.31
N TRP A 54 9.57 7.82 -10.50
CA TRP A 54 10.00 7.03 -11.63
C TRP A 54 11.31 6.28 -11.34
N ALA A 55 12.28 6.96 -10.72
CA ALA A 55 13.53 6.33 -10.31
C ALA A 55 13.30 5.19 -9.30
N SER A 56 12.40 5.33 -8.32
CA SER A 56 12.11 4.24 -7.38
C SER A 56 11.53 2.99 -8.04
N PHE A 57 10.87 3.12 -9.20
CA PHE A 57 10.40 1.96 -9.95
C PHE A 57 11.46 1.32 -10.86
N ASN A 58 12.51 2.06 -11.24
CA ASN A 58 13.52 1.63 -12.22
C ASN A 58 14.89 1.33 -11.61
N LEU A 59 15.13 1.69 -10.34
CA LEU A 59 16.37 1.41 -9.64
C LEU A 59 16.41 -0.05 -9.17
N ASP A 60 17.52 -0.73 -9.45
CA ASP A 60 17.79 -2.12 -9.01
C ASP A 60 17.67 -2.29 -7.49
N ALA A 61 17.87 -1.23 -6.71
CA ALA A 61 17.72 -1.22 -5.26
C ALA A 61 16.29 -1.52 -4.75
N PHE A 62 15.27 -1.47 -5.62
CA PHE A 62 13.87 -1.81 -5.30
C PHE A 62 13.44 -3.16 -5.87
N PHE A 63 14.34 -3.88 -6.54
CA PHE A 63 14.08 -5.22 -7.03
C PHE A 63 14.49 -6.26 -5.98
N VAL A 64 13.62 -7.23 -5.76
CA VAL A 64 13.83 -8.29 -4.78
C VAL A 64 14.77 -9.33 -5.38
N SER A 65 16.00 -9.42 -4.86
CA SER A 65 16.98 -10.42 -5.32
C SER A 65 16.68 -11.82 -4.79
N GLN A 66 16.54 -11.98 -3.47
CA GLN A 66 16.14 -13.25 -2.86
C GLN A 66 15.35 -12.98 -1.58
N PRO A 67 14.22 -13.69 -1.35
CA PRO A 67 13.50 -13.59 -0.11
C PRO A 67 14.30 -14.24 1.04
N THR A 68 14.28 -13.60 2.20
CA THR A 68 14.82 -14.18 3.43
C THR A 68 13.78 -15.12 4.02
N ILE A 69 14.13 -16.40 4.16
CA ILE A 69 13.22 -17.44 4.64
C ILE A 69 13.60 -17.82 6.05
N ILE A 70 12.61 -17.84 6.94
CA ILE A 70 12.75 -18.09 8.37
C ILE A 70 11.79 -19.22 8.76
N GLY A 71 12.28 -20.18 9.54
CA GLY A 71 11.46 -21.28 10.08
C GLY A 71 11.43 -22.57 9.24
N ALA A 72 11.98 -22.54 8.02
CA ALA A 72 12.14 -23.75 7.21
C ALA A 72 13.27 -24.64 7.73
N LYS A 73 13.05 -25.95 7.77
CA LYS A 73 14.00 -26.97 8.26
C LYS A 73 14.11 -28.14 7.31
N ILE A 74 12.97 -28.63 6.82
CA ILE A 74 12.86 -29.80 5.95
C ILE A 74 12.78 -29.36 4.49
N VAL A 75 12.04 -28.29 4.19
CA VAL A 75 11.84 -27.81 2.82
C VAL A 75 13.02 -26.90 2.43
N PRO A 76 13.66 -27.14 1.28
CA PRO A 76 14.78 -26.30 0.84
C PRO A 76 14.30 -24.89 0.52
N HIS A 77 15.12 -23.90 0.89
CA HIS A 77 14.80 -22.49 0.70
C HIS A 77 14.52 -22.13 -0.76
N ASP A 78 15.20 -22.78 -1.72
CA ASP A 78 14.98 -22.54 -3.15
C ASP A 78 13.57 -22.91 -3.61
N GLU A 79 12.97 -23.96 -3.04
CA GLU A 79 11.61 -24.38 -3.40
C GLU A 79 10.57 -23.41 -2.83
N ILE A 80 10.83 -22.87 -1.63
CA ILE A 80 10.00 -21.83 -1.01
C ILE A 80 10.11 -20.53 -1.81
N ALA A 81 11.32 -20.14 -2.22
CA ALA A 81 11.55 -18.95 -3.04
C ALA A 81 10.88 -19.07 -4.41
N GLN A 82 10.90 -20.26 -5.02
CA GLN A 82 10.19 -20.54 -6.27
C GLN A 82 8.67 -20.45 -6.10
N ALA A 83 8.11 -21.04 -5.04
CA ALA A 83 6.69 -20.97 -4.74
C ALA A 83 6.23 -19.52 -4.46
N ALA A 84 7.07 -18.73 -3.79
CA ALA A 84 6.81 -17.31 -3.55
C ALA A 84 6.80 -16.49 -4.86
N GLY A 85 7.63 -16.84 -5.84
CA GLY A 85 7.63 -16.22 -7.17
C GLY A 85 8.01 -14.73 -7.19
N VAL A 86 8.62 -14.22 -6.12
CA VAL A 86 8.94 -12.79 -5.94
C VAL A 86 10.33 -12.39 -6.43
N ASN A 87 11.17 -13.36 -6.83
CA ASN A 87 12.52 -13.09 -7.29
C ASN A 87 12.50 -12.28 -8.60
N GLY A 88 13.23 -11.16 -8.63
CA GLY A 88 13.29 -10.25 -9.77
C GLY A 88 12.07 -9.34 -9.89
N TRP A 89 11.13 -9.39 -8.95
CA TRP A 89 10.00 -8.46 -8.92
C TRP A 89 10.38 -7.15 -8.24
N ASN A 90 9.81 -6.06 -8.72
CA ASN A 90 9.88 -4.80 -8.01
C ASN A 90 8.96 -4.86 -6.77
N ILE A 91 9.54 -4.51 -5.61
CA ILE A 91 8.91 -4.63 -4.28
C ILE A 91 7.54 -3.94 -4.19
N PHE A 92 7.31 -2.85 -4.94
CA PHE A 92 6.04 -2.12 -4.93
C PHE A 92 4.89 -2.91 -5.54
N PHE A 93 5.18 -3.92 -6.37
CA PHE A 93 4.18 -4.79 -6.98
C PHE A 93 4.04 -6.13 -6.25
N VAL A 94 4.87 -6.40 -5.24
CA VAL A 94 4.77 -7.62 -4.44
C VAL A 94 3.58 -7.50 -3.50
N ASN A 95 2.62 -8.43 -3.63
CA ASN A 95 1.48 -8.51 -2.71
C ASN A 95 1.75 -9.60 -1.66
N PRO A 96 1.99 -9.23 -0.38
CA PRO A 96 2.34 -10.20 0.66
C PRO A 96 1.27 -11.29 0.82
N ARG A 97 -0.02 -10.95 0.72
CA ARG A 97 -1.12 -11.92 0.86
C ARG A 97 -1.14 -12.94 -0.27
N GLN A 98 -0.78 -12.54 -1.49
CA GLN A 98 -0.68 -13.47 -2.61
C GLN A 98 0.50 -14.43 -2.40
N VAL A 99 1.63 -13.92 -1.97
CA VAL A 99 2.82 -14.73 -1.65
C VAL A 99 2.54 -15.71 -0.51
N GLU A 100 1.89 -15.25 0.57
CA GLU A 100 1.43 -16.10 1.67
C GLU A 100 0.54 -17.24 1.16
N SER A 101 -0.44 -16.93 0.31
CA SER A 101 -1.33 -17.94 -0.25
C SER A 101 -0.62 -18.94 -1.16
N ALA A 102 0.38 -18.49 -1.92
CA ALA A 102 1.17 -19.33 -2.80
C ALA A 102 2.07 -20.29 -2.00
N VAL A 103 2.70 -19.80 -0.92
CA VAL A 103 3.51 -20.63 -0.02
C VAL A 103 2.61 -21.60 0.78
N ARG A 104 1.46 -21.15 1.29
CA ARG A 104 0.50 -22.01 2.02
C ARG A 104 -0.17 -23.05 1.12
N ALA A 105 -0.15 -22.87 -0.21
CA ALA A 105 -0.65 -23.88 -1.14
C ALA A 105 0.20 -25.16 -1.14
N LEU A 106 1.44 -25.10 -0.65
CA LEU A 106 2.27 -26.28 -0.45
C LEU A 106 1.79 -27.05 0.79
N PRO A 107 1.55 -28.38 0.66
CA PRO A 107 1.04 -29.20 1.75
C PRO A 107 2.03 -29.35 2.91
N GLU A 108 3.31 -29.02 2.72
CA GLU A 108 4.35 -29.09 3.74
C GLU A 108 4.24 -27.98 4.80
N PHE A 109 3.53 -26.88 4.53
CA PHE A 109 3.39 -25.76 5.47
C PHE A 109 2.03 -25.78 6.18
N GLN A 110 2.06 -25.52 7.49
CA GLN A 110 0.86 -25.30 8.29
C GLN A 110 0.43 -23.83 8.19
N ASP A 111 1.40 -22.93 8.28
CA ASP A 111 1.20 -21.50 8.16
C ASP A 111 2.39 -20.81 7.50
N ALA A 112 2.13 -19.65 6.89
CA ALA A 112 3.12 -18.78 6.29
C ALA A 112 2.71 -17.32 6.44
N GLN A 113 3.65 -16.47 6.83
CA GLN A 113 3.48 -15.02 6.95
C GLN A 113 4.57 -14.31 6.16
N VAL A 114 4.21 -13.26 5.44
CA VAL A 114 5.14 -12.52 4.58
C VAL A 114 5.18 -11.06 4.97
N TYR A 115 6.38 -10.57 5.26
CA TYR A 115 6.65 -9.18 5.56
C TYR A 115 7.49 -8.57 4.44
N VAL A 116 7.07 -7.39 4.00
CA VAL A 116 7.74 -6.65 2.92
C VAL A 116 8.31 -5.38 3.53
N THR A 117 9.64 -5.26 3.48
CA THR A 117 10.39 -4.16 4.08
C THR A 117 11.21 -3.47 2.99
N LEU A 118 11.00 -2.17 2.83
CA LEU A 118 11.77 -1.35 1.90
C LEU A 118 13.25 -1.31 2.33
N PRO A 119 14.21 -1.23 1.38
CA PRO A 119 14.00 -0.99 -0.05
C PRO A 119 13.72 -2.24 -0.90
N SER A 120 14.20 -3.43 -0.53
CA SER A 120 14.09 -4.65 -1.37
C SER A 120 13.98 -5.96 -0.58
N THR A 121 13.61 -5.89 0.70
CA THR A 121 13.64 -7.03 1.60
C THR A 121 12.25 -7.67 1.69
N VAL A 122 12.19 -8.98 1.46
CA VAL A 122 10.99 -9.79 1.68
C VAL A 122 11.33 -10.90 2.66
N GLU A 123 10.67 -10.91 3.80
CA GLU A 123 10.84 -11.91 4.85
C GLU A 123 9.65 -12.86 4.85
N ILE A 124 9.93 -14.16 4.76
CA ILE A 124 8.93 -15.21 4.73
C ILE A 124 9.11 -16.05 5.98
N TYR A 125 8.18 -15.91 6.92
CA TYR A 125 8.11 -16.74 8.12
C TYR A 125 7.24 -17.94 7.82
N THR A 126 7.80 -19.13 7.94
CA THR A 126 7.15 -20.39 7.62
C THR A 126 7.04 -21.27 8.86
N VAL A 127 5.89 -21.93 9.00
CA VAL A 127 5.66 -22.97 10.01
C VAL A 127 5.46 -24.28 9.27
N GLU A 128 6.51 -25.10 9.26
CA GLU A 128 6.46 -26.43 8.66
C GLU A 128 5.61 -27.40 9.48
N ARG A 129 4.92 -28.30 8.78
CA ARG A 129 4.18 -29.42 9.39
C ARG A 129 5.14 -30.50 9.85
N THR A 130 4.85 -31.06 11.02
CA THR A 130 5.62 -32.18 11.59
C THR A 130 4.97 -33.50 11.21
N PRO A 131 5.60 -34.34 10.38
CA PRO A 131 5.04 -35.63 10.02
C PRO A 131 5.04 -36.58 11.21
N ARG A 132 3.93 -37.28 11.44
CA ARG A 132 3.79 -38.23 12.58
C ARG A 132 3.70 -39.68 12.13
N PHE A 133 3.19 -39.91 10.92
CA PHE A 133 3.00 -41.25 10.36
C PHE A 133 3.57 -41.34 8.95
N VAL A 134 4.02 -42.54 8.59
CA VAL A 134 4.35 -42.89 7.21
C VAL A 134 3.20 -43.74 6.67
N TRP A 135 2.57 -43.29 5.60
CA TRP A 135 1.54 -44.04 4.90
C TRP A 135 2.10 -44.60 3.60
N GLU A 136 2.08 -45.92 3.47
CA GLU A 136 2.49 -46.61 2.25
C GLU A 136 1.24 -47.02 1.43
N VAL A 137 1.15 -46.56 0.19
CA VAL A 137 0.09 -46.96 -0.75
C VAL A 137 0.73 -47.30 -2.09
N ALA A 138 0.44 -48.50 -2.60
CA ALA A 138 0.92 -48.97 -3.91
C ALA A 138 2.45 -48.82 -4.09
N GLY A 139 3.22 -49.10 -3.02
CA GLY A 139 4.68 -49.01 -3.02
C GLY A 139 5.25 -47.58 -2.98
N LYS A 140 4.42 -46.57 -2.68
CA LYS A 140 4.86 -45.18 -2.46
C LYS A 140 4.65 -44.78 -1.01
N ASN A 141 5.68 -44.17 -0.43
CA ASN A 141 5.64 -43.62 0.92
C ASN A 141 5.15 -42.17 0.89
N PHE A 142 4.25 -41.84 1.80
CA PHE A 142 3.79 -40.48 2.07
C PHE A 142 3.94 -40.19 3.55
N TRP A 143 4.31 -38.97 3.88
CA TRP A 143 4.28 -38.51 5.26
C TRP A 143 2.93 -37.91 5.56
N VAL A 144 2.34 -38.27 6.70
CA VAL A 144 1.01 -37.80 7.09
C VAL A 144 1.09 -37.10 8.45
N ASP A 145 0.54 -35.90 8.50
CA ASP A 145 0.42 -35.08 9.71
C ASP A 145 -0.77 -35.53 10.57
N GLN A 146 -0.90 -34.98 11.78
CA GLN A 146 -2.01 -35.24 12.70
C GLN A 146 -3.38 -34.85 12.10
N GLU A 147 -3.45 -33.86 11.22
CA GLU A 147 -4.69 -33.50 10.51
C GLU A 147 -4.96 -34.36 9.27
N GLY A 148 -4.13 -35.37 8.98
CA GLY A 148 -4.34 -36.28 7.84
C GLY A 148 -3.87 -35.73 6.49
N ILE A 149 -3.09 -34.65 6.46
CA ILE A 149 -2.52 -34.11 5.22
C ILE A 149 -1.30 -34.93 4.79
N ALA A 150 -1.34 -35.40 3.54
CA ALA A 150 -0.24 -36.15 2.94
C ALA A 150 0.80 -35.21 2.30
N MET A 151 2.07 -35.44 2.64
CA MET A 151 3.24 -34.68 2.21
C MET A 151 4.25 -35.61 1.52
N ARG A 152 5.11 -35.03 0.70
CA ARG A 152 6.19 -35.78 0.04
C ARG A 152 7.24 -36.19 1.08
N PRO A 153 7.69 -37.46 1.11
CA PRO A 153 8.75 -37.87 1.99
C PRO A 153 10.08 -37.25 1.54
N ARG A 154 10.79 -36.58 2.46
CA ARG A 154 12.09 -35.95 2.17
C ARG A 154 13.25 -36.54 2.97
N GLY A 155 13.04 -37.73 3.54
CA GLY A 155 14.05 -38.45 4.32
C GLY A 155 13.42 -39.48 5.25
N MET A 156 14.01 -39.68 6.42
CA MET A 156 13.40 -40.40 7.54
C MET A 156 12.63 -39.39 8.41
N VAL A 157 11.48 -39.79 8.95
CA VAL A 157 10.69 -38.93 9.85
C VAL A 157 11.58 -38.53 11.03
N PRO A 158 11.76 -37.21 11.31
CA PRO A 158 12.54 -36.77 12.46
C PRO A 158 11.94 -37.35 13.73
N ASN A 159 12.78 -38.00 14.55
CA ASN A 159 12.38 -38.63 15.81
C ASN A 159 12.20 -37.60 16.93
#